data_AF-A0ABD3PSR5-F1
#
_entry.id   AF-A0ABD3PSR5-F1
#
_cell.length_a   1.000
_cell.length_b   1.000
_cell.length_c   1.000
_cell.angle_alpha   90.00
_cell.angle_beta   90.00
_cell.angle_gamma   90.00
#
_symmetry.space_group_name_H-M   'P 1'
#
loop_
_entity.id
_entity.type
_entity.pdbx_description
1 polymer ?
#
loop_
_entity_poly.entity_id
_entity_poly.type
_entity_poly.pdbx_seq_one_letter_code
_entity_poly.pdbx_strand_id
1 'polypeptide(L)'
;MLENQAFGWLKTAITRGTSSSANTSIENCTDVTLLISGVASDFEALRHFPPAGQVTPSTGEAACRASHDNEQQPPPPPPPPPSSSPSPTDILETHRQDLTARLDRIKTLLYEERSSSSAAYAARGNCTNYNWIPPVATSTFQSFVSSSSSTTTHLLSDLVQNLPLLPFEARKSSAAIFNYLLVCGMDGSDARQFAGVSTAFGGYVLDRAEILLGSLVRGHDGRGGPLLSSSSSTAAAGSVDITLLCGSMLRSCLRHVEIYRWILADSQCQRLVYPFLEVFVHDPNFDVSSDALETVRVMLTGSAPALPPPEGGNELLSAEEEQYRRNVESIASEFLARKYYEVIDERINQCLSSESNYMTRRMTLQLLSTILLNRSNYNVMIRYISSSQNLVTILCLLRDPSPHITLDAFQVFKIFVANPAKPPEVIKILFDNKVKLVKYLEGLHKEREKSDEQFRDEKGLVIGTLEELELEER
;
A
#
# COMPACT_ATOMS: atom_id res chain seq x y z
N MET A 1 2.10 26.70 8.70
CA MET A 1 2.96 26.67 7.50
C MET A 1 3.65 25.30 7.32
N LEU A 2 2.90 24.19 7.28
CA LEU A 2 3.48 22.83 7.13
C LEU A 2 2.56 21.89 6.30
N GLU A 3 1.88 22.40 5.28
CA GLU A 3 1.03 21.58 4.37
C GLU A 3 1.69 21.26 3.02
N ASN A 4 2.93 21.71 2.78
CA ASN A 4 3.59 21.61 1.46
C ASN A 4 4.64 20.49 1.32
N GLN A 5 4.77 19.56 2.28
CA GLN A 5 5.80 18.51 2.20
C GLN A 5 5.33 17.16 1.62
N ALA A 6 4.04 16.91 1.44
CA ALA A 6 3.57 15.62 0.92
C ALA A 6 3.81 15.41 -0.60
N PHE A 7 4.05 16.48 -1.37
CA PHE A 7 4.14 16.41 -2.84
C PHE A 7 5.26 17.27 -3.47
N GLY A 8 6.16 17.83 -2.64
CA GLY A 8 7.23 18.71 -3.11
C GLY A 8 8.24 18.05 -4.06
N TRP A 9 8.52 16.77 -3.86
CA TRP A 9 9.44 15.98 -4.70
C TRP A 9 8.89 15.73 -6.11
N LEU A 10 7.56 15.78 -6.29
CA LEU A 10 6.92 15.57 -7.60
C LEU A 10 7.13 16.76 -8.54
N LYS A 11 7.17 17.99 -8.01
CA LYS A 11 7.41 19.21 -8.79
C LYS A 11 8.80 19.27 -9.41
N THR A 12 9.80 18.64 -8.79
CA THR A 12 11.20 18.69 -9.26
C THR A 12 11.50 17.66 -10.35
N ALA A 13 10.65 16.63 -10.51
CA ALA A 13 10.80 15.60 -11.54
C ALA A 13 10.20 16.00 -12.90
N ILE A 14 9.27 16.96 -12.93
CA ILE A 14 8.50 17.35 -14.13
C ILE A 14 9.32 18.18 -15.14
N THR A 15 10.48 18.74 -14.76
CA THR A 15 11.21 19.72 -15.60
C THR A 15 12.32 19.15 -16.48
N ARG A 16 12.42 17.83 -16.67
CA ARG A 16 13.43 17.24 -17.59
C ARG A 16 12.84 16.20 -18.53
N GLY A 17 12.51 16.64 -19.74
CA GLY A 17 12.26 15.76 -20.89
C GLY A 17 11.87 16.54 -22.13
N THR A 18 12.82 16.75 -23.05
CA THR A 18 12.56 17.33 -24.38
C THR A 18 12.44 16.22 -25.42
N SER A 19 11.31 16.11 -26.14
CA SER A 19 11.21 16.03 -27.62
C SER A 19 9.90 15.40 -28.17
N SER A 20 9.61 15.74 -29.44
CA SER A 20 8.59 15.23 -30.39
C SER A 20 7.23 15.95 -30.46
N SER A 21 6.81 16.35 -31.67
CA SER A 21 5.66 17.23 -31.94
C SER A 21 4.27 16.62 -31.69
N ALA A 22 4.16 15.30 -31.54
CA ALA A 22 2.93 14.66 -31.09
C ALA A 22 2.66 14.89 -29.59
N ASN A 23 3.73 14.92 -28.77
CA ASN A 23 3.63 15.16 -27.33
C ASN A 23 3.07 16.55 -27.02
N THR A 24 3.42 17.56 -27.82
CA THR A 24 2.83 18.91 -27.69
C THR A 24 1.31 18.96 -27.85
N SER A 25 0.70 18.01 -28.57
CA SER A 25 -0.77 17.90 -28.65
C SER A 25 -1.37 17.21 -27.42
N ILE A 26 -0.66 16.25 -26.82
CA ILE A 26 -1.13 15.52 -25.64
C ILE A 26 -0.99 16.39 -24.39
N GLU A 27 0.16 17.03 -24.20
CA GLU A 27 0.48 17.88 -23.04
C GLU A 27 -0.48 19.06 -22.89
N ASN A 28 -0.98 19.61 -24.01
CA ASN A 28 -1.93 20.72 -24.01
C ASN A 28 -3.40 20.27 -24.03
N CYS A 29 -3.67 18.97 -24.15
CA CYS A 29 -5.04 18.47 -24.18
C CYS A 29 -5.72 18.66 -22.83
N THR A 30 -6.95 19.19 -22.84
CA THR A 30 -7.82 19.33 -21.67
C THR A 30 -9.03 18.39 -21.72
N ASP A 31 -9.27 17.72 -22.86
CA ASP A 31 -10.35 16.75 -23.02
C ASP A 31 -9.92 15.39 -22.46
N VAL A 32 -10.38 15.10 -21.25
CA VAL A 32 -10.14 13.86 -20.53
C VAL A 32 -10.67 12.64 -21.29
N THR A 33 -11.79 12.77 -21.99
CA THR A 33 -12.42 11.66 -22.74
C THR A 33 -11.51 11.23 -23.89
N LEU A 34 -10.95 12.21 -24.60
CA LEU A 34 -10.00 11.98 -25.69
C LEU A 34 -8.66 11.42 -25.20
N LEU A 35 -8.19 11.88 -24.04
CA LEU A 35 -7.00 11.31 -23.41
C LEU A 35 -7.23 9.84 -23.04
N ILE A 36 -8.36 9.49 -22.42
CA ILE A 36 -8.67 8.13 -21.99
C ILE A 36 -8.93 7.19 -23.17
N SER A 37 -9.58 7.65 -24.25
CA SER A 37 -9.71 6.85 -25.47
C SER A 37 -8.36 6.56 -26.11
N GLY A 38 -7.43 7.53 -26.09
CA GLY A 38 -6.04 7.31 -26.47
C GLY A 38 -5.33 6.28 -25.59
N VAL A 39 -5.48 6.38 -24.26
CA VAL A 39 -4.94 5.37 -23.31
C VAL A 39 -5.46 3.97 -23.65
N ALA A 40 -6.75 3.82 -23.98
CA ALA A 40 -7.30 2.53 -24.37
C ALA A 40 -6.62 1.98 -25.64
N SER A 41 -6.44 2.83 -26.66
CA SER A 41 -5.78 2.45 -27.91
C SER A 41 -4.32 2.05 -27.70
N ASP A 42 -3.56 2.89 -26.97
CA ASP A 42 -2.14 2.67 -26.72
C ASP A 42 -1.90 1.44 -25.84
N PHE A 43 -2.75 1.22 -24.84
CA PHE A 43 -2.70 0.03 -23.99
C PHE A 43 -3.06 -1.25 -24.76
N GLU A 44 -4.08 -1.22 -25.61
CA GLU A 44 -4.45 -2.39 -26.42
C GLU A 44 -3.33 -2.77 -27.40
N ALA A 45 -2.63 -1.77 -27.98
CA ALA A 45 -1.45 -2.01 -28.78
C ALA A 45 -0.35 -2.73 -27.98
N LEU A 46 -0.10 -2.33 -26.73
CA LEU A 46 0.89 -2.98 -25.87
C LEU A 46 0.55 -4.43 -25.52
N ARG A 47 -0.74 -4.77 -25.42
CA ARG A 47 -1.18 -6.15 -25.12
C ARG A 47 -0.93 -7.13 -26.26
N HIS A 48 -0.92 -6.65 -27.51
CA HIS A 48 -0.79 -7.49 -28.70
C HIS A 48 0.66 -7.80 -29.09
N PHE A 49 1.65 -7.15 -28.48
CA PHE A 49 3.08 -7.42 -28.72
C PHE A 49 3.70 -8.18 -27.53
N PRO A 50 3.96 -9.50 -27.64
CA PRO A 50 4.57 -10.26 -26.55
C PRO A 50 6.04 -9.84 -26.32
N PRO A 51 6.61 -10.09 -25.12
CA PRO A 51 8.01 -9.80 -24.85
C PRO A 51 8.93 -10.59 -25.79
N ALA A 52 9.98 -9.93 -26.28
CA ALA A 52 10.97 -10.50 -27.19
C ALA A 52 11.58 -11.80 -26.63
N GLY A 53 11.11 -12.95 -27.12
CA GLY A 53 11.57 -14.26 -26.66
C GLY A 53 11.03 -15.48 -27.44
N GLN A 54 10.06 -15.30 -28.34
CA GLN A 54 9.59 -16.38 -29.23
C GLN A 54 9.55 -15.89 -30.68
N VAL A 55 10.73 -15.67 -31.27
CA VAL A 55 10.87 -15.74 -32.72
C VAL A 55 11.49 -17.09 -33.01
N THR A 56 10.67 -18.06 -33.39
CA THR A 56 11.15 -19.27 -34.07
C THR A 56 11.80 -18.82 -35.38
N PRO A 57 13.08 -19.13 -35.65
CA PRO A 57 13.65 -18.82 -36.96
C PRO A 57 12.99 -19.76 -37.97
N SER A 58 12.22 -19.18 -38.89
CA SER A 58 11.76 -19.89 -40.07
C SER A 58 12.97 -20.32 -40.88
N THR A 59 13.02 -21.61 -41.18
CA THR A 59 13.95 -22.26 -42.09
C THR A 59 13.95 -21.56 -43.45
N GLY A 60 15.06 -20.87 -43.76
CA GLY A 60 15.41 -20.40 -45.09
C GLY A 60 16.71 -21.08 -45.52
N GLU A 61 16.57 -22.05 -46.42
CA GLU A 61 17.65 -22.87 -46.94
C GLU A 61 18.78 -22.05 -47.58
N ALA A 62 20.00 -22.39 -47.20
CA ALA A 62 21.22 -21.98 -47.88
C ALA A 62 21.34 -22.73 -49.21
N ALA A 63 21.50 -22.01 -50.32
CA ALA A 63 22.00 -22.56 -51.57
C ALA A 63 23.12 -21.68 -52.11
N CYS A 64 24.35 -22.14 -51.89
CA CYS A 64 25.54 -21.69 -52.60
C CYS A 64 25.42 -22.03 -54.10
N ARG A 65 25.78 -21.09 -54.98
CA ARG A 65 26.38 -21.41 -56.29
C ARG A 65 27.25 -20.26 -56.76
N ALA A 66 28.47 -20.62 -57.15
CA ALA A 66 29.54 -19.74 -57.61
C ALA A 66 29.50 -19.54 -59.15
N SER A 67 30.27 -18.52 -59.56
CA SER A 67 30.91 -18.32 -60.88
C SER A 67 30.11 -17.61 -61.97
N HIS A 68 30.48 -16.35 -62.30
CA HIS A 68 31.35 -16.06 -63.45
C HIS A 68 31.65 -14.55 -63.57
N ASP A 69 32.91 -14.27 -63.92
CA ASP A 69 33.48 -12.97 -64.25
C ASP A 69 32.77 -12.27 -65.41
N ASN A 70 32.55 -10.95 -65.27
CA ASN A 70 32.64 -10.02 -66.40
C ASN A 70 32.89 -8.60 -65.90
N GLU A 71 34.00 -7.99 -66.34
CA GLU A 71 34.34 -6.58 -66.14
C GLU A 71 33.31 -5.69 -66.85
N GLN A 72 32.61 -4.83 -66.09
CA GLN A 72 31.89 -3.65 -66.62
C GLN A 72 31.75 -2.58 -65.52
N GLN A 73 31.89 -1.31 -65.93
CA GLN A 73 31.94 -0.07 -65.14
C GLN A 73 30.99 0.04 -63.93
N PRO A 74 31.35 0.79 -62.87
CA PRO A 74 30.47 0.98 -61.72
C PRO A 74 29.22 1.79 -62.13
N PRO A 75 28.00 1.33 -61.80
CA PRO A 75 26.78 2.11 -62.00
C PRO A 75 26.72 3.29 -61.01
N PRO A 76 25.98 4.37 -61.33
CA PRO A 76 25.81 5.51 -60.41
C PRO A 76 25.14 5.07 -59.09
N PRO A 77 25.39 5.78 -57.98
CA PRO A 77 24.84 5.41 -56.68
C PRO A 77 23.30 5.36 -56.76
N PRO A 78 22.66 4.35 -56.13
CA PRO A 78 21.21 4.26 -56.10
C PRO A 78 20.63 5.51 -55.40
N PRO A 79 19.43 5.98 -55.80
CA PRO A 79 18.75 7.04 -55.08
C PRO A 79 18.57 6.64 -53.61
N PRO A 80 18.54 7.61 -52.67
CA PRO A 80 18.35 7.30 -51.25
C PRO A 80 17.07 6.46 -51.09
N PRO A 81 17.09 5.43 -50.22
CA PRO A 81 15.90 4.60 -50.03
C PRO A 81 14.72 5.50 -49.64
N PRO A 82 13.51 5.24 -50.16
CA PRO A 82 12.33 5.95 -49.70
C PRO A 82 12.24 5.79 -48.18
N SER A 83 11.90 6.89 -47.50
CA SER A 83 11.69 6.98 -46.04
C SER A 83 11.32 5.63 -45.44
N SER A 84 12.25 5.04 -44.69
CA SER A 84 12.07 3.75 -44.03
C SER A 84 10.76 3.79 -43.24
N SER A 85 9.79 2.96 -43.62
CA SER A 85 8.62 2.70 -42.80
C SER A 85 9.08 2.37 -41.38
N PRO A 86 8.47 2.96 -40.33
CA PRO A 86 8.92 2.77 -38.96
C PRO A 86 8.96 1.28 -38.62
N SER A 87 10.02 0.85 -37.94
CA SER A 87 10.14 -0.55 -37.54
C SER A 87 9.04 -0.89 -36.51
N PRO A 88 8.62 -2.17 -36.40
CA PRO A 88 7.63 -2.57 -35.38
C PRO A 88 8.03 -2.17 -33.95
N THR A 89 9.33 -2.11 -33.67
CA THR A 89 9.89 -1.63 -32.40
C THR A 89 9.70 -0.12 -32.19
N ASP A 90 9.82 0.69 -33.24
CA ASP A 90 9.62 2.14 -33.15
C ASP A 90 8.13 2.48 -32.91
N ILE A 91 7.23 1.71 -33.52
CA ILE A 91 5.78 1.86 -33.32
C ILE A 91 5.40 1.52 -31.87
N LEU A 92 5.93 0.41 -31.34
CA LEU A 92 5.68 0.01 -29.95
C LEU A 92 6.19 1.04 -28.95
N GLU A 93 7.40 1.57 -29.17
CA GLU A 93 7.97 2.60 -28.31
C GLU A 93 7.16 3.91 -28.35
N THR A 94 6.61 4.26 -29.51
CA THR A 94 5.69 5.41 -29.65
C THR A 94 4.44 5.19 -28.78
N HIS A 95 3.80 4.02 -28.84
CA HIS A 95 2.66 3.71 -27.97
C HIS A 95 3.01 3.74 -26.47
N ARG A 96 4.23 3.32 -26.08
CA ARG A 96 4.70 3.42 -24.67
C ARG A 96 4.81 4.87 -24.21
N GLN A 97 5.35 5.74 -25.07
CA GLN A 97 5.52 7.17 -24.80
C GLN A 97 4.16 7.88 -24.74
N ASP A 98 3.30 7.65 -25.74
CA ASP A 98 1.97 8.25 -25.80
C ASP A 98 1.09 7.81 -24.62
N LEU A 99 1.11 6.52 -24.26
CA LEU A 99 0.43 6.00 -23.07
C LEU A 99 0.88 6.75 -21.80
N THR A 100 2.20 6.90 -21.64
CA THR A 100 2.78 7.58 -20.49
C THR A 100 2.36 9.04 -20.43
N ALA A 101 2.47 9.76 -21.56
CA ALA A 101 2.11 11.17 -21.67
C ALA A 101 0.61 11.40 -21.39
N ARG A 102 -0.28 10.53 -21.90
CA ARG A 102 -1.73 10.65 -21.66
C ARG A 102 -2.09 10.41 -20.19
N LEU A 103 -1.55 9.37 -19.57
CA LEU A 103 -1.78 9.09 -18.15
C LEU A 103 -1.23 10.20 -17.26
N ASP A 104 -0.04 10.71 -17.56
CA ASP A 104 0.54 11.83 -16.83
C ASP A 104 -0.27 13.13 -16.99
N ARG A 105 -0.80 13.38 -18.19
CA ARG A 105 -1.69 14.53 -18.43
C ARG A 105 -3.01 14.41 -17.68
N ILE A 106 -3.66 13.25 -17.70
CA ILE A 106 -4.90 13.00 -16.93
C ILE A 106 -4.64 13.25 -15.44
N LYS A 107 -3.56 12.68 -14.90
CA LYS A 107 -3.12 12.93 -13.52
C LYS A 107 -2.98 14.42 -13.26
N THR A 108 -2.26 15.13 -14.11
CA THR A 108 -2.02 16.58 -13.98
C THR A 108 -3.33 17.38 -13.94
N LEU A 109 -4.28 17.09 -14.85
CA LEU A 109 -5.59 17.76 -14.89
C LEU A 109 -6.38 17.55 -13.59
N LEU A 110 -6.33 16.36 -12.98
CA LEU A 110 -7.00 16.08 -11.71
C LEU A 110 -6.44 16.95 -10.58
N TYR A 111 -5.10 17.06 -10.48
CA TYR A 111 -4.46 17.88 -9.45
C TYR A 111 -4.63 19.39 -9.71
N GLU A 112 -4.69 19.83 -10.97
CA GLU A 112 -5.00 21.21 -11.34
C GLU A 112 -6.43 21.59 -10.93
N GLU A 113 -7.40 20.70 -11.17
CA GLU A 113 -8.79 20.86 -10.71
C GLU A 113 -8.85 20.96 -9.18
N ARG A 114 -8.17 20.05 -8.46
CA ARG A 114 -8.11 20.07 -7.00
C ARG A 114 -7.52 21.38 -6.47
N SER A 115 -6.38 21.80 -7.01
CA SER A 115 -5.72 23.05 -6.63
C SER A 115 -6.64 24.26 -6.82
N SER A 116 -7.33 24.32 -7.97
CA SER A 116 -8.28 25.39 -8.28
C SER A 116 -9.49 25.37 -7.34
N SER A 117 -10.00 24.19 -7.01
CA SER A 117 -11.10 23.99 -6.07
C SER A 117 -10.72 24.44 -4.66
N SER A 118 -9.58 24.01 -4.13
CA SER A 118 -9.11 24.41 -2.79
C SER A 118 -8.90 25.93 -2.70
N ALA A 119 -8.37 26.56 -3.74
CA ALA A 119 -8.23 28.02 -3.80
C ALA A 119 -9.59 28.73 -3.79
N ALA A 120 -10.57 28.24 -4.55
CA ALA A 120 -11.93 28.77 -4.57
C ALA A 120 -12.65 28.56 -3.23
N TYR A 121 -12.43 27.42 -2.57
CA TYR A 121 -12.99 27.11 -1.25
C TYR A 121 -12.48 28.08 -0.18
N ALA A 122 -11.16 28.32 -0.15
CA ALA A 122 -10.56 29.29 0.76
C ALA A 122 -11.06 30.72 0.48
N ALA A 123 -11.17 31.12 -0.79
CA ALA A 123 -11.67 32.43 -1.18
C ALA A 123 -13.15 32.66 -0.78
N ARG A 124 -13.94 31.59 -0.65
CA ARG A 124 -15.35 31.63 -0.20
C ARG A 124 -15.51 31.49 1.32
N GLY A 125 -14.43 31.60 2.09
CA GLY A 125 -14.48 31.49 3.54
C GLY A 125 -14.82 30.08 4.03
N ASN A 126 -14.24 29.05 3.39
CA ASN A 126 -14.42 27.63 3.74
C ASN A 126 -15.87 27.13 3.62
N CYS A 127 -16.60 27.65 2.64
CA CYS A 127 -17.96 27.21 2.34
C CYS A 127 -17.96 26.14 1.24
N THR A 128 -18.52 24.96 1.53
CA THR A 128 -18.65 23.86 0.56
C THR A 128 -19.72 24.19 -0.49
N ASN A 129 -19.39 24.05 -1.78
CA ASN A 129 -20.35 24.22 -2.87
C ASN A 129 -20.96 22.88 -3.31
N TYR A 130 -22.08 22.49 -2.71
CA TYR A 130 -22.76 21.22 -3.04
C TYR A 130 -23.34 21.14 -4.45
N ASN A 131 -23.50 22.27 -5.15
CA ASN A 131 -24.01 22.30 -6.53
C ASN A 131 -22.90 22.14 -7.57
N TRP A 132 -21.63 22.20 -7.16
CA TRP A 132 -20.51 22.01 -8.06
C TRP A 132 -20.08 20.55 -8.05
N ILE A 133 -19.97 19.98 -9.24
CA ILE A 133 -19.47 18.63 -9.47
C ILE A 133 -18.10 18.78 -10.13
N PRO A 134 -17.05 18.10 -9.65
CA PRO A 134 -15.71 18.21 -10.23
C PRO A 134 -15.69 17.63 -11.66
N PRO A 135 -15.69 18.46 -12.72
CA PRO A 135 -15.83 17.98 -14.09
C PRO A 135 -14.71 17.04 -14.54
N VAL A 136 -13.45 17.30 -14.17
CA VAL A 136 -12.30 16.49 -14.56
C VAL A 136 -12.34 15.15 -13.84
N ALA A 137 -12.49 15.14 -12.51
CA ALA A 137 -12.57 13.88 -11.76
C ALA A 137 -13.77 13.02 -12.19
N THR A 138 -14.94 13.64 -12.39
CA THR A 138 -16.16 12.93 -12.81
C THR A 138 -16.02 12.37 -14.21
N SER A 139 -15.54 13.16 -15.18
CA SER A 139 -15.30 12.70 -16.55
C SER A 139 -14.23 11.60 -16.61
N THR A 140 -13.18 11.72 -15.79
CA THR A 140 -12.13 10.70 -15.68
C THR A 140 -12.72 9.36 -15.24
N PHE A 141 -13.47 9.37 -14.12
CA PHE A 141 -14.12 8.15 -13.62
C PHE A 141 -15.08 7.54 -14.64
N GLN A 142 -16.00 8.34 -15.19
CA GLN A 142 -17.00 7.87 -16.15
C GLN A 142 -16.34 7.28 -17.40
N SER A 143 -15.32 7.94 -17.94
CA SER A 143 -14.62 7.48 -19.13
C SER A 143 -13.89 6.15 -18.90
N PHE A 144 -13.26 5.96 -17.73
CA PHE A 144 -12.61 4.69 -17.37
C PHE A 144 -13.59 3.52 -17.15
N VAL A 145 -14.88 3.81 -16.95
CA VAL A 145 -15.94 2.83 -16.62
C VAL A 145 -17.03 2.79 -17.72
N SER A 146 -16.73 3.29 -18.92
CA SER A 146 -17.70 3.45 -19.99
C SER A 146 -18.35 2.11 -20.40
N SER A 147 -19.69 2.08 -20.38
CA SER A 147 -20.52 1.02 -20.95
C SER A 147 -21.00 1.45 -22.33
N SER A 148 -20.47 0.85 -23.39
CA SER A 148 -21.05 0.98 -24.73
C SER A 148 -22.06 -0.15 -24.95
N SER A 149 -23.01 0.01 -25.88
CA SER A 149 -24.19 -0.86 -26.10
C SER A 149 -23.91 -2.35 -26.31
N SER A 150 -22.64 -2.77 -26.45
CA SER A 150 -22.22 -4.15 -26.71
C SER A 150 -21.05 -4.64 -25.83
N THR A 151 -20.33 -3.75 -25.16
CA THR A 151 -19.13 -4.09 -24.37
C THR A 151 -18.88 -3.03 -23.29
N THR A 152 -18.71 -3.47 -22.04
CA THR A 152 -18.24 -2.60 -20.95
C THR A 152 -16.73 -2.65 -20.86
N THR A 153 -16.08 -1.50 -21.04
CA THR A 153 -14.63 -1.38 -20.95
C THR A 153 -14.25 -0.93 -19.55
N HIS A 154 -13.37 -1.68 -18.90
CA HIS A 154 -12.92 -1.40 -17.53
C HIS A 154 -11.45 -1.06 -17.52
N LEU A 155 -11.10 -0.05 -18.31
CA LEU A 155 -9.72 0.27 -18.66
C LEU A 155 -8.84 0.46 -17.42
N LEU A 156 -9.33 1.14 -16.38
CA LEU A 156 -8.55 1.30 -15.14
C LEU A 156 -8.33 -0.04 -14.41
N SER A 157 -9.30 -0.95 -14.44
CA SER A 157 -9.13 -2.31 -13.92
C SER A 157 -8.11 -3.10 -14.73
N ASP A 158 -8.12 -2.93 -16.05
CA ASP A 158 -7.18 -3.62 -16.94
C ASP A 158 -5.76 -3.08 -16.79
N LEU A 159 -5.59 -1.77 -16.62
CA LEU A 159 -4.30 -1.15 -16.32
C LEU A 159 -3.73 -1.65 -14.98
N VAL A 160 -4.54 -1.71 -13.92
CA VAL A 160 -4.11 -2.22 -12.60
C VAL A 160 -3.72 -3.70 -12.66
N GLN A 161 -4.48 -4.53 -13.39
CA GLN A 161 -4.16 -5.94 -13.58
C GLN A 161 -2.86 -6.18 -14.36
N ASN A 162 -2.47 -5.22 -15.20
CA ASN A 162 -1.34 -5.33 -16.12
C ASN A 162 -0.23 -4.30 -15.83
N LEU A 163 -0.11 -3.82 -14.59
CA LEU A 163 0.96 -2.92 -14.18
C LEU A 163 2.35 -3.37 -14.69
N PRO A 164 2.75 -4.65 -14.62
CA PRO A 164 4.05 -5.08 -15.14
C PRO A 164 4.30 -4.79 -16.64
N LEU A 165 3.25 -4.67 -17.46
CA LEU A 165 3.37 -4.37 -18.89
C LEU A 165 3.63 -2.87 -19.16
N LEU A 166 3.20 -2.01 -18.24
CA LEU A 166 3.25 -0.56 -18.42
C LEU A 166 4.67 -0.02 -18.21
N PRO A 167 5.06 1.05 -18.94
CA PRO A 167 6.27 1.82 -18.62
C PRO A 167 6.28 2.33 -17.18
N PHE A 168 7.47 2.54 -16.62
CA PHE A 168 7.65 2.95 -15.22
C PHE A 168 6.82 4.18 -14.82
N GLU A 169 6.87 5.26 -15.62
CA GLU A 169 6.10 6.47 -15.35
C GLU A 169 4.59 6.28 -15.59
N ALA A 170 4.19 5.44 -16.55
CA ALA A 170 2.80 5.06 -16.74
C ALA A 170 2.23 4.33 -15.51
N ARG A 171 2.97 3.38 -14.92
CA ARG A 171 2.57 2.67 -13.68
C ARG A 171 2.30 3.66 -12.54
N LYS A 172 3.21 4.61 -12.32
CA LYS A 172 3.06 5.64 -11.30
C LYS A 172 1.84 6.51 -11.55
N SER A 173 1.63 6.95 -12.79
CA SER A 173 0.48 7.79 -13.13
C SER A 173 -0.85 7.02 -13.01
N SER A 174 -0.91 5.76 -13.41
CA SER A 174 -2.08 4.89 -13.19
C SER A 174 -2.42 4.75 -11.71
N ALA A 175 -1.42 4.46 -10.86
CA ALA A 175 -1.63 4.34 -9.42
C ALA A 175 -2.04 5.68 -8.77
N ALA A 176 -1.45 6.80 -9.22
CA ALA A 176 -1.81 8.13 -8.74
C ALA A 176 -3.27 8.49 -9.08
N ILE A 177 -3.72 8.20 -10.31
CA ILE A 177 -5.11 8.39 -10.73
C ILE A 177 -6.05 7.53 -9.88
N PHE A 178 -5.73 6.24 -9.70
CA PHE A 178 -6.52 5.31 -8.91
C PHE A 178 -6.67 5.79 -7.45
N ASN A 179 -5.55 6.16 -6.81
CA ASN A 179 -5.53 6.69 -5.45
C ASN A 179 -6.31 8.01 -5.34
N TYR A 180 -6.09 8.93 -6.28
CA TYR A 180 -6.80 10.22 -6.30
C TYR A 180 -8.31 10.01 -6.34
N LEU A 181 -8.82 9.15 -7.23
CA LEU A 181 -10.25 8.88 -7.33
C LEU A 181 -10.81 8.25 -6.04
N LEU A 182 -10.06 7.39 -5.34
CA LEU A 182 -10.51 6.84 -4.06
C LEU A 182 -10.54 7.89 -2.95
N VAL A 183 -9.61 8.83 -2.93
CA VAL A 183 -9.28 9.62 -1.73
C VAL A 183 -9.66 11.09 -1.84
N CYS A 184 -9.88 11.63 -3.04
CA CYS A 184 -10.19 13.05 -3.26
C CYS A 184 -11.43 13.54 -2.47
N GLY A 185 -12.38 12.65 -2.19
CA GLY A 185 -13.58 12.93 -1.39
C GLY A 185 -13.38 12.83 0.13
N MET A 186 -12.18 12.52 0.58
CA MET A 186 -11.87 12.21 1.97
C MET A 186 -10.77 13.09 2.56
N ASP A 187 -9.74 13.42 1.77
CA ASP A 187 -8.59 14.21 2.24
C ASP A 187 -8.65 15.65 1.77
N GLY A 188 -8.29 16.59 2.63
CA GLY A 188 -8.16 18.02 2.32
C GLY A 188 -9.41 18.85 2.63
N SER A 189 -9.22 20.16 2.77
CA SER A 189 -10.25 21.08 3.27
C SER A 189 -11.51 21.13 2.39
N ASP A 190 -11.39 20.86 1.10
CA ASP A 190 -12.50 20.81 0.14
C ASP A 190 -12.92 19.38 -0.24
N ALA A 191 -12.55 18.36 0.56
CA ALA A 191 -12.90 16.95 0.34
C ALA A 191 -14.39 16.72 0.07
N ARG A 192 -15.28 17.42 0.80
CA ARG A 192 -16.73 17.30 0.64
C ARG A 192 -17.23 17.61 -0.78
N GLN A 193 -16.52 18.43 -1.55
CA GLN A 193 -16.88 18.74 -2.94
C GLN A 193 -16.59 17.58 -3.90
N PHE A 194 -15.73 16.63 -3.52
CA PHE A 194 -15.34 15.46 -4.31
C PHE A 194 -15.93 14.15 -3.75
N ALA A 195 -16.67 14.22 -2.63
CA ALA A 195 -17.26 13.05 -1.98
C ALA A 195 -18.07 12.19 -2.95
N GLY A 196 -18.89 12.80 -3.81
CA GLY A 196 -19.72 12.08 -4.78
C GLY A 196 -18.93 11.20 -5.75
N VAL A 197 -17.86 11.72 -6.36
CA VAL A 197 -17.03 10.94 -7.29
C VAL A 197 -16.21 9.88 -6.56
N SER A 198 -15.70 10.19 -5.36
CA SER A 198 -14.92 9.26 -4.55
C SER A 198 -15.75 8.08 -4.04
N THR A 199 -16.97 8.35 -3.53
CA THR A 199 -17.91 7.29 -3.11
C THR A 199 -18.33 6.43 -4.31
N ALA A 200 -18.62 7.03 -5.47
CA ALA A 200 -18.97 6.28 -6.67
C ALA A 200 -17.83 5.39 -7.16
N PHE A 201 -16.58 5.88 -7.13
CA PHE A 201 -15.41 5.08 -7.47
C PHE A 201 -15.15 3.96 -6.44
N GLY A 202 -15.34 4.23 -5.15
CA GLY A 202 -15.28 3.21 -4.09
C GLY A 202 -16.30 2.08 -4.32
N GLY A 203 -17.54 2.42 -4.71
CA GLY A 203 -18.56 1.44 -5.11
C GLY A 203 -18.13 0.59 -6.31
N TYR A 204 -17.58 1.22 -7.36
CA TYR A 204 -17.02 0.51 -8.51
C TYR A 204 -15.90 -0.46 -8.13
N VAL A 205 -15.00 -0.06 -7.23
CA VAL A 205 -13.92 -0.93 -6.74
C VAL A 205 -14.50 -2.11 -5.94
N LEU A 206 -15.51 -1.86 -5.11
CA LEU A 206 -16.19 -2.90 -4.32
C LEU A 206 -16.89 -3.93 -5.22
N ASP A 207 -17.60 -3.49 -6.26
CA ASP A 207 -18.28 -4.38 -7.22
C ASP A 207 -17.29 -5.31 -7.97
N ARG A 208 -16.01 -4.95 -7.97
CA ARG A 208 -14.92 -5.66 -8.64
C ARG A 208 -13.81 -6.12 -7.70
N ALA A 209 -14.12 -6.15 -6.40
CA ALA A 209 -13.17 -6.37 -5.34
C ALA A 209 -12.32 -7.64 -5.55
N GLU A 210 -12.95 -8.75 -5.99
CA GLU A 210 -12.25 -10.02 -6.23
C GLU A 210 -11.12 -9.92 -7.25
N ILE A 211 -11.34 -9.13 -8.30
CA ILE A 211 -10.40 -8.92 -9.41
C ILE A 211 -9.38 -7.85 -9.01
N LEU A 212 -9.85 -6.67 -8.62
CA LEU A 212 -9.00 -5.51 -8.34
C LEU A 212 -8.12 -5.74 -7.11
N LEU A 213 -8.71 -5.99 -5.94
CA LEU A 213 -7.94 -6.22 -4.72
C LEU A 213 -7.13 -7.50 -4.82
N GLY A 214 -7.68 -8.55 -5.43
CA GLY A 214 -6.92 -9.76 -5.73
C GLY A 214 -5.67 -9.49 -6.57
N SER A 215 -5.74 -8.57 -7.53
CA SER A 215 -4.58 -8.18 -8.35
C SER A 215 -3.57 -7.34 -7.57
N LEU A 216 -4.03 -6.41 -6.73
CA LEU A 216 -3.17 -5.61 -5.86
C LEU A 216 -2.40 -6.50 -4.88
N VAL A 217 -3.06 -7.48 -4.25
CA VAL A 217 -2.40 -8.43 -3.34
C VAL A 217 -1.41 -9.30 -4.11
N ARG A 218 -1.77 -9.84 -5.28
CA ARG A 218 -0.82 -10.58 -6.14
C ARG A 218 0.37 -9.74 -6.60
N GLY A 219 0.24 -8.41 -6.68
CA GLY A 219 1.36 -7.52 -6.98
C GLY A 219 2.46 -7.51 -5.89
N HIS A 220 2.21 -8.10 -4.72
CA HIS A 220 3.20 -8.29 -3.67
C HIS A 220 3.94 -9.63 -3.79
N ASP A 221 3.41 -10.59 -4.56
CA ASP A 221 4.17 -11.77 -4.95
C ASP A 221 5.22 -11.36 -5.99
N GLY A 222 6.46 -11.13 -5.54
CA GLY A 222 7.62 -10.87 -6.41
C GLY A 222 7.93 -12.00 -7.41
N ARG A 223 7.19 -13.11 -7.30
CA ARG A 223 7.01 -14.09 -8.37
C ARG A 223 5.86 -13.58 -9.23
N GLY A 224 6.18 -12.71 -10.19
CA GLY A 224 5.20 -12.23 -11.17
C GLY A 224 4.27 -13.36 -11.59
N GLY A 225 2.98 -13.04 -11.79
CA GLY A 225 1.96 -14.01 -12.18
C GLY A 225 2.42 -14.92 -13.34
N PRO A 226 1.66 -15.97 -13.71
CA PRO A 226 2.10 -17.13 -14.49
C PRO A 226 2.82 -16.88 -15.85
N LEU A 227 2.99 -15.63 -16.28
CA LEU A 227 3.66 -15.18 -17.49
C LEU A 227 5.09 -14.66 -17.31
N LEU A 228 5.63 -14.50 -16.09
CA LEU A 228 6.98 -13.96 -15.87
C LEU A 228 7.85 -14.87 -14.98
N SER A 229 8.01 -16.13 -15.38
CA SER A 229 9.12 -16.95 -14.95
C SER A 229 10.35 -16.68 -15.84
N SER A 230 11.09 -15.60 -15.59
CA SER A 230 12.40 -15.44 -16.22
C SER A 230 13.42 -14.83 -15.28
N SER A 231 14.50 -15.59 -15.08
CA SER A 231 15.69 -15.34 -14.30
C SER A 231 16.57 -14.22 -14.88
N SER A 232 16.28 -12.95 -14.56
CA SER A 232 17.22 -11.85 -14.78
C SER A 232 17.20 -10.85 -13.62
N SER A 233 18.38 -10.48 -13.11
CA SER A 233 18.56 -9.62 -11.93
C SER A 233 18.10 -8.17 -12.13
N THR A 234 17.78 -7.76 -13.35
CA THR A 234 17.17 -6.46 -13.70
C THR A 234 15.66 -6.44 -13.56
N ALA A 235 14.98 -7.60 -13.47
CA ALA A 235 13.54 -7.68 -13.19
C ALA A 235 13.19 -7.35 -11.72
N ALA A 236 14.16 -7.43 -10.81
CA ALA A 236 13.96 -7.19 -9.38
C ALA A 236 13.56 -5.74 -9.07
N ALA A 237 14.13 -4.76 -9.76
CA ALA A 237 13.81 -3.33 -9.55
C ALA A 237 12.39 -2.99 -10.03
N GLY A 238 11.92 -3.65 -11.10
CA GLY A 238 10.57 -3.49 -11.65
C GLY A 238 9.49 -4.27 -10.89
N SER A 239 9.87 -5.08 -9.89
CA SER A 239 8.95 -5.78 -8.98
C SER A 239 8.69 -4.94 -7.74
N VAL A 240 9.73 -4.33 -7.16
CA VAL A 240 9.61 -3.55 -5.91
C VAL A 240 8.71 -2.32 -6.12
N ASP A 241 8.88 -1.57 -7.21
CA ASP A 241 8.04 -0.41 -7.48
C ASP A 241 6.57 -0.81 -7.67
N ILE A 242 6.28 -1.89 -8.39
CA ILE A 242 4.91 -2.41 -8.52
C ILE A 242 4.34 -2.78 -7.16
N THR A 243 5.12 -3.50 -6.33
CA THR A 243 4.67 -3.89 -4.99
C THR A 243 4.31 -2.68 -4.14
N LEU A 244 5.15 -1.64 -4.12
CA LEU A 244 4.87 -0.41 -3.37
C LEU A 244 3.65 0.35 -3.92
N LEU A 245 3.47 0.40 -5.25
CA LEU A 245 2.28 0.98 -5.87
C LEU A 245 1.01 0.20 -5.51
N CYS A 246 1.08 -1.13 -5.52
CA CYS A 246 0.00 -2.02 -5.11
C CYS A 246 -0.38 -1.85 -3.65
N GLY A 247 0.61 -1.76 -2.75
CA GLY A 247 0.38 -1.48 -1.33
C GLY A 247 -0.29 -0.12 -1.11
N SER A 248 0.17 0.92 -1.81
CA SER A 248 -0.44 2.25 -1.77
C SER A 248 -1.90 2.25 -2.23
N MET A 249 -2.20 1.57 -3.34
CA MET A 249 -3.58 1.43 -3.84
C MET A 249 -4.47 0.61 -2.91
N LEU A 250 -3.93 -0.48 -2.34
CA LEU A 250 -4.67 -1.32 -1.40
C LEU A 250 -5.01 -0.55 -0.13
N ARG A 251 -4.06 0.23 0.42
CA ARG A 251 -4.33 1.09 1.59
C ARG A 251 -5.32 2.21 1.29
N SER A 252 -5.33 2.75 0.07
CA SER A 252 -6.37 3.71 -0.36
C SER A 252 -7.76 3.04 -0.41
N CYS A 253 -7.84 1.78 -0.85
CA CYS A 253 -9.08 1.00 -0.83
C CYS A 253 -9.58 0.76 0.60
N LEU A 254 -8.67 0.43 1.53
CA LEU A 254 -8.98 0.17 2.94
C LEU A 254 -9.58 1.37 3.68
N ARG A 255 -9.56 2.58 3.11
CA ARG A 255 -10.22 3.75 3.69
C ARG A 255 -11.72 3.81 3.40
N HIS A 256 -12.23 2.99 2.48
CA HIS A 256 -13.66 2.87 2.24
C HIS A 256 -14.22 1.78 3.16
N VAL A 257 -15.13 2.14 4.06
CA VAL A 257 -15.66 1.23 5.11
C VAL A 257 -16.19 -0.08 4.54
N GLU A 258 -16.90 -0.02 3.41
CA GLU A 258 -17.47 -1.23 2.80
C GLU A 258 -16.41 -2.13 2.15
N ILE A 259 -15.36 -1.54 1.56
CA ILE A 259 -14.22 -2.31 1.04
C ILE A 259 -13.42 -2.93 2.20
N TYR A 260 -13.21 -2.17 3.27
CA TYR A 260 -12.54 -2.62 4.48
C TYR A 260 -13.27 -3.82 5.11
N ARG A 261 -14.59 -3.72 5.26
CA ARG A 261 -15.44 -4.83 5.73
C ARG A 261 -15.35 -6.04 4.82
N TRP A 262 -15.37 -5.84 3.50
CA TRP A 262 -15.31 -6.91 2.52
C TRP A 262 -13.97 -7.67 2.57
N ILE A 263 -12.83 -6.97 2.65
CA ILE A 263 -11.49 -7.58 2.76
C ILE A 263 -11.37 -8.45 4.01
N LEU A 264 -11.97 -8.03 5.13
CA LEU A 264 -11.91 -8.73 6.42
C LEU A 264 -13.00 -9.81 6.59
N ALA A 265 -13.77 -10.10 5.54
CA ALA A 265 -14.71 -11.21 5.54
C ALA A 265 -13.98 -12.57 5.47
N ASP A 266 -14.53 -13.61 6.11
CA ASP A 266 -13.88 -14.92 6.23
C ASP A 266 -13.50 -15.56 4.90
N SER A 267 -14.36 -15.37 3.89
CA SER A 267 -14.13 -15.88 2.53
C SER A 267 -12.88 -15.29 1.86
N GLN A 268 -12.43 -14.11 2.31
CA GLN A 268 -11.34 -13.37 1.70
C GLN A 268 -10.01 -13.49 2.45
N CYS A 269 -10.04 -13.81 3.75
CA CYS A 269 -8.84 -13.78 4.60
C CYS A 269 -7.67 -14.60 4.06
N GLN A 270 -7.95 -15.83 3.61
CA GLN A 270 -6.93 -16.75 3.08
C GLN A 270 -6.15 -16.16 1.91
N ARG A 271 -6.83 -15.34 1.09
CA ARG A 271 -6.27 -14.82 -0.16
C ARG A 271 -5.77 -13.39 -0.04
N LEU A 272 -6.36 -12.58 0.84
CA LEU A 272 -6.11 -11.14 0.90
C LEU A 272 -5.44 -10.65 2.19
N VAL A 273 -5.53 -11.40 3.29
CA VAL A 273 -5.01 -10.96 4.60
C VAL A 273 -3.83 -11.82 5.03
N TYR A 274 -3.98 -13.14 5.04
CA TYR A 274 -2.94 -14.06 5.54
C TYR A 274 -1.61 -14.00 4.76
N PRO A 275 -1.59 -13.79 3.42
CA PRO A 275 -0.32 -13.63 2.70
C PRO A 275 0.54 -12.47 3.21
N PHE A 276 -0.07 -11.39 3.71
CA PHE A 276 0.69 -10.31 4.33
C PHE A 276 1.40 -10.79 5.59
N LEU A 277 0.70 -11.51 6.46
CA LEU A 277 1.22 -11.98 7.73
C LEU A 277 2.20 -13.16 7.61
N GLU A 278 2.09 -13.97 6.54
CA GLU A 278 2.89 -15.19 6.36
C GLU A 278 4.07 -15.03 5.43
N VAL A 279 3.96 -14.15 4.43
CA VAL A 279 4.92 -14.09 3.32
C VAL A 279 5.48 -12.68 3.19
N PHE A 280 4.62 -11.67 2.99
CA PHE A 280 5.08 -10.35 2.57
C PHE A 280 5.83 -9.59 3.67
N VAL A 281 5.44 -9.74 4.93
CA VAL A 281 6.15 -9.14 6.08
C VAL A 281 7.54 -9.73 6.30
N HIS A 282 7.84 -10.88 5.70
CA HIS A 282 9.14 -11.55 5.77
C HIS A 282 9.99 -11.35 4.51
N ASP A 283 9.55 -10.51 3.57
CA ASP A 283 10.33 -10.20 2.36
C ASP A 283 11.72 -9.64 2.73
N PRO A 284 12.81 -10.12 2.11
CA PRO A 284 14.17 -9.65 2.41
C PRO A 284 14.40 -8.20 2.01
N ASN A 285 13.58 -7.64 1.10
CA ASN A 285 13.60 -6.23 0.79
C ASN A 285 12.90 -5.43 1.90
N PHE A 286 13.65 -4.50 2.49
CA PHE A 286 13.16 -3.67 3.59
C PHE A 286 11.96 -2.80 3.20
N ASP A 287 11.97 -2.18 2.02
CA ASP A 287 10.90 -1.31 1.58
C ASP A 287 9.60 -2.10 1.39
N VAL A 288 9.71 -3.32 0.82
CA VAL A 288 8.56 -4.23 0.61
C VAL A 288 7.99 -4.73 1.94
N SER A 289 8.83 -5.27 2.83
CA SER A 289 8.37 -5.80 4.12
C SER A 289 7.80 -4.71 5.02
N SER A 290 8.39 -3.51 5.01
CA SER A 290 7.87 -2.33 5.73
C SER A 290 6.51 -1.88 5.18
N ASP A 291 6.35 -1.82 3.86
CA ASP A 291 5.08 -1.48 3.21
C ASP A 291 3.98 -2.53 3.49
N ALA A 292 4.35 -3.81 3.51
CA ALA A 292 3.46 -4.90 3.90
C ALA A 292 3.02 -4.79 5.36
N LEU A 293 3.95 -4.49 6.29
CA LEU A 293 3.65 -4.26 7.70
C LEU A 293 2.71 -3.07 7.91
N GLU A 294 2.87 -1.99 7.15
CA GLU A 294 1.95 -0.85 7.19
C GLU A 294 0.55 -1.24 6.70
N THR A 295 0.46 -2.08 5.67
CA THR A 295 -0.83 -2.63 5.21
C THR A 295 -1.49 -3.51 6.29
N VAL A 296 -0.72 -4.37 6.96
CA VAL A 296 -1.20 -5.16 8.11
C VAL A 296 -1.68 -4.24 9.24
N ARG A 297 -0.92 -3.18 9.56
CA ARG A 297 -1.29 -2.21 10.59
C ARG A 297 -2.65 -1.59 10.28
N VAL A 298 -2.88 -1.16 9.04
CA VAL A 298 -4.18 -0.61 8.61
C VAL A 298 -5.29 -1.66 8.71
N MET A 299 -5.06 -2.89 8.25
CA MET A 299 -6.04 -3.99 8.31
C MET A 299 -6.43 -4.41 9.74
N LEU A 300 -5.51 -4.36 10.70
CA LEU A 300 -5.76 -4.85 12.06
C LEU A 300 -6.20 -3.75 13.03
N THR A 301 -5.97 -2.48 12.69
CA THR A 301 -6.31 -1.35 13.58
C THR A 301 -7.39 -0.44 13.02
N GLY A 302 -7.71 -0.53 11.73
CA GLY A 302 -8.59 0.42 11.05
C GLY A 302 -8.04 1.85 11.00
N SER A 303 -6.81 2.06 11.47
CA SER A 303 -6.22 3.38 11.60
C SER A 303 -5.51 3.74 10.30
N ALA A 304 -6.03 4.74 9.58
CA ALA A 304 -5.21 5.49 8.64
C ALA A 304 -3.95 6.02 9.37
N PRO A 305 -2.81 6.23 8.69
CA PRO A 305 -1.62 6.78 9.33
C PRO A 305 -2.05 8.03 10.10
N ALA A 306 -1.81 8.04 11.41
CA ALA A 306 -2.20 9.13 12.27
C ALA A 306 -1.59 10.42 11.70
N LEU A 307 -2.43 11.36 11.27
CA LEU A 307 -1.95 12.74 11.20
C LEU A 307 -1.50 13.06 12.64
N PRO A 308 -0.26 13.51 12.85
CA PRO A 308 0.13 14.00 14.16
C PRO A 308 -0.90 15.05 14.56
N PRO A 309 -1.37 15.06 15.82
CA PRO A 309 -2.18 16.18 16.29
C PRO A 309 -1.41 17.45 15.96
N PRO A 310 -2.02 18.44 15.29
CA PRO A 310 -1.32 19.65 14.91
C PRO A 310 -0.70 20.24 16.18
N GLU A 311 0.62 20.40 16.19
CA GLU A 311 1.34 21.01 17.30
C GLU A 311 0.69 22.38 17.58
N GLY A 312 -0.09 22.46 18.65
CA GLY A 312 -0.72 23.69 19.12
C GLY A 312 -2.19 23.95 18.76
N GLY A 313 -2.97 22.96 18.28
CA GLY A 313 -4.40 23.14 18.01
C GLY A 313 -5.29 22.04 18.60
N ASN A 314 -6.13 22.37 19.58
CA ASN A 314 -7.31 21.56 19.95
C ASN A 314 -8.37 21.67 18.85
N GLU A 315 -8.12 21.16 17.65
CA GLU A 315 -9.20 20.90 16.69
C GLU A 315 -9.80 19.53 17.05
N LEU A 316 -10.94 19.59 17.74
CA LEU A 316 -11.81 18.44 17.93
C LEU A 316 -12.12 17.86 16.55
N LEU A 317 -11.85 16.56 16.35
CA LEU A 317 -12.32 15.83 15.18
C LEU A 317 -13.81 16.12 14.98
N SER A 318 -14.22 16.30 13.73
CA SER A 318 -15.64 16.45 13.44
C SER A 318 -16.40 15.19 13.89
N ALA A 319 -17.66 15.34 14.28
CA ALA A 319 -18.49 14.21 14.71
C ALA A 319 -18.56 13.10 13.64
N GLU A 320 -18.49 13.47 12.36
CA GLU A 320 -18.44 12.55 11.22
C GLU A 320 -17.15 11.74 11.18
N GLU A 321 -15.98 12.37 11.37
CA GLU A 321 -14.67 11.69 11.39
C GLU A 321 -14.55 10.76 12.60
N GLU A 322 -15.03 11.18 13.77
CA GLU A 322 -15.07 10.30 14.93
C GLU A 322 -15.97 9.09 14.71
N GLN A 323 -17.13 9.28 14.06
CA GLN A 323 -18.04 8.19 13.75
C GLN A 323 -17.42 7.23 12.73
N TYR A 324 -16.78 7.73 11.69
CA TYR A 324 -16.03 6.92 10.73
C TYR A 324 -14.96 6.11 11.44
N ARG A 325 -14.12 6.74 12.28
CA ARG A 325 -13.06 6.06 13.03
C ARG A 325 -13.62 4.96 13.93
N ARG A 326 -14.68 5.25 14.69
CA ARG A 326 -15.37 4.26 15.54
C ARG A 326 -15.90 3.07 14.71
N ASN A 327 -16.46 3.34 13.53
CA ASN A 327 -16.96 2.29 12.65
C ASN A 327 -15.83 1.36 12.16
N VAL A 328 -14.72 1.91 11.67
CA VAL A 328 -13.60 1.09 11.17
C VAL A 328 -12.92 0.33 12.31
N GLU A 329 -12.72 0.95 13.48
CA GLU A 329 -12.20 0.29 14.68
C GLU A 329 -13.11 -0.86 15.14
N SER A 330 -14.44 -0.67 15.07
CA SER A 330 -15.41 -1.71 15.40
C SER A 330 -15.30 -2.92 14.47
N ILE A 331 -15.15 -2.70 13.15
CA ILE A 331 -14.97 -3.77 12.16
C ILE A 331 -13.66 -4.52 12.42
N ALA A 332 -12.57 -3.78 12.66
CA ALA A 332 -11.26 -4.38 12.97
C ALA A 332 -11.32 -5.25 14.23
N SER A 333 -11.99 -4.75 15.27
CA SER A 333 -12.15 -5.45 16.53
C SER A 333 -12.98 -6.72 16.40
N GLU A 334 -14.11 -6.65 15.70
CA GLU A 334 -14.96 -7.81 15.40
C GLU A 334 -14.18 -8.87 14.61
N PHE A 335 -13.40 -8.45 13.61
CA PHE A 335 -12.52 -9.34 12.86
C PHE A 335 -11.49 -10.03 13.75
N LEU A 336 -10.74 -9.27 14.56
CA LEU A 336 -9.72 -9.82 15.46
C LEU A 336 -10.30 -10.76 16.51
N ALA A 337 -11.49 -10.46 17.05
CA ALA A 337 -12.16 -11.34 18.01
C ALA A 337 -12.61 -12.65 17.34
N ARG A 338 -13.17 -12.58 16.13
CA ARG A 338 -13.66 -13.72 15.35
C ARG A 338 -12.53 -14.61 14.84
N LYS A 339 -11.42 -14.02 14.41
CA LYS A 339 -10.23 -14.70 13.83
C LYS A 339 -9.01 -14.69 14.74
N TYR A 340 -9.26 -14.67 16.05
CA TYR A 340 -8.22 -14.54 17.06
C TYR A 340 -7.13 -15.60 16.91
N TYR A 341 -7.51 -16.88 16.75
CA TYR A 341 -6.53 -17.96 16.69
C TYR A 341 -5.65 -17.85 15.44
N GLU A 342 -6.27 -17.73 14.27
CA GLU A 342 -5.56 -17.67 13.00
C GLU A 342 -4.70 -16.39 12.86
N VAL A 343 -5.19 -15.25 13.36
CA VAL A 343 -4.46 -13.98 13.23
C VAL A 343 -3.44 -13.79 14.35
N ILE A 344 -3.86 -13.94 15.61
CA ILE A 344 -3.00 -13.63 16.76
C ILE A 344 -2.09 -14.82 17.12
N ASP A 345 -2.70 -15.98 17.41
CA ASP A 345 -1.95 -17.13 17.95
C ASP A 345 -1.03 -17.76 16.90
N GLU A 346 -1.50 -17.91 15.66
CA GLU A 346 -0.70 -18.55 14.60
C GLU A 346 0.25 -17.58 13.88
N ARG A 347 -0.20 -16.35 13.57
CA ARG A 347 0.51 -15.48 12.62
C ARG A 347 1.27 -14.34 13.28
N ILE A 348 0.60 -13.53 14.11
CA ILE A 348 1.26 -12.43 14.84
C ILE A 348 2.35 -12.99 15.77
N ASN A 349 2.06 -14.05 16.52
CA ASN A 349 3.08 -14.68 17.37
C ASN A 349 4.23 -15.30 16.57
N GLN A 350 3.99 -15.84 15.38
CA GLN A 350 5.05 -16.33 14.50
C GLN A 350 5.96 -15.18 14.02
N CYS A 351 5.40 -14.01 13.71
CA CYS A 351 6.14 -12.79 13.38
C CYS A 351 7.00 -12.27 14.55
N LEU A 352 6.72 -12.70 15.78
CA LEU A 352 7.48 -12.37 16.99
C LEU A 352 8.57 -13.40 17.31
N SER A 353 8.54 -14.57 16.67
CA SER A 353 9.50 -15.65 16.91
C SER A 353 10.94 -15.22 16.59
N SER A 354 11.91 -15.99 17.10
CA SER A 354 13.34 -15.76 16.82
C SER A 354 13.72 -15.97 15.34
N GLU A 355 12.86 -16.61 14.55
CA GLU A 355 13.09 -16.86 13.11
C GLU A 355 12.77 -15.62 12.27
N SER A 356 11.93 -14.72 12.78
CA SER A 356 11.55 -13.50 12.10
C SER A 356 12.68 -12.46 12.11
N ASN A 357 12.80 -11.69 11.02
CA ASN A 357 13.80 -10.65 10.94
C ASN A 357 13.54 -9.53 11.97
N TYR A 358 14.60 -8.76 12.29
CA TYR A 358 14.56 -7.68 13.28
C TYR A 358 13.40 -6.69 13.07
N MET A 359 13.17 -6.28 11.82
CA MET A 359 12.15 -5.28 11.49
C MET A 359 10.75 -5.82 11.71
N THR A 360 10.47 -7.04 11.21
CA THR A 360 9.19 -7.72 11.39
C THR A 360 8.85 -7.85 12.87
N ARG A 361 9.81 -8.30 13.70
CA ARG A 361 9.60 -8.44 15.14
C ARG A 361 9.28 -7.11 15.81
N ARG A 362 10.03 -6.06 15.46
CA ARG A 362 9.86 -4.73 16.06
C ARG A 362 8.49 -4.12 15.70
N MET A 363 8.16 -4.06 14.41
CA MET A 363 6.91 -3.48 13.94
C MET A 363 5.70 -4.29 14.41
N THR A 364 5.82 -5.62 14.48
CA THR A 364 4.77 -6.49 15.03
C THR A 364 4.55 -6.26 16.52
N LEU A 365 5.61 -6.05 17.33
CA LEU A 365 5.46 -5.69 18.75
C LEU A 365 4.73 -4.36 18.93
N GLN A 366 5.08 -3.35 18.14
CA GLN A 366 4.43 -2.04 18.19
C GLN A 366 2.96 -2.12 17.78
N LEU A 367 2.67 -2.88 16.73
CA LEU A 367 1.31 -3.18 16.29
C LEU A 367 0.53 -3.94 17.36
N LEU A 368 1.11 -4.99 17.94
CA LEU A 368 0.47 -5.77 19.00
C LEU A 368 0.14 -4.89 20.20
N SER A 369 1.08 -4.06 20.67
CA SER A 369 0.83 -3.10 21.74
C SER A 369 -0.36 -2.17 21.40
N THR A 370 -0.39 -1.64 20.17
CA THR A 370 -1.48 -0.78 19.68
C THR A 370 -2.82 -1.52 19.67
N ILE A 371 -2.85 -2.77 19.22
CA ILE A 371 -4.05 -3.62 19.20
C ILE A 371 -4.57 -3.83 20.62
N LEU A 372 -3.69 -4.20 21.56
CA LEU A 372 -4.06 -4.56 22.93
C LEU A 372 -4.50 -3.35 23.76
N LEU A 373 -3.96 -2.16 23.50
CA LEU A 373 -4.32 -0.93 24.21
C LEU A 373 -5.57 -0.25 23.65
N ASN A 374 -6.05 -0.63 22.47
CA ASN A 374 -7.26 -0.06 21.91
C ASN A 374 -8.50 -0.55 22.69
N ARG A 375 -9.29 0.40 23.21
CA ARG A 375 -10.52 0.12 23.97
C ARG A 375 -11.51 -0.78 23.24
N SER A 376 -11.61 -0.69 21.91
CA SER A 376 -12.54 -1.51 21.13
C SER A 376 -12.12 -2.99 21.20
N ASN A 377 -10.81 -3.25 21.34
CA ASN A 377 -10.20 -4.58 21.37
C ASN A 377 -10.15 -5.21 22.77
N TYR A 378 -10.96 -4.77 23.74
CA TYR A 378 -10.96 -5.30 25.10
C TYR A 378 -11.01 -6.84 25.15
N ASN A 379 -11.88 -7.47 24.34
CA ASN A 379 -12.01 -8.92 24.29
C ASN A 379 -10.74 -9.62 23.76
N VAL A 380 -10.10 -9.03 22.76
CA VAL A 380 -8.83 -9.52 22.18
C VAL A 380 -7.71 -9.37 23.22
N MET A 381 -7.67 -8.21 23.89
CA MET A 381 -6.70 -7.91 24.94
C MET A 381 -6.78 -8.91 26.08
N ILE A 382 -7.97 -9.08 26.67
CA ILE A 382 -8.19 -10.01 27.79
C ILE A 382 -7.80 -11.44 27.40
N ARG A 383 -8.16 -11.88 26.19
CA ARG A 383 -7.78 -13.21 25.69
C ARG A 383 -6.26 -13.36 25.55
N TYR A 384 -5.58 -12.34 25.03
CA TYR A 384 -4.12 -12.35 24.85
C TYR A 384 -3.36 -12.42 26.18
N ILE A 385 -3.72 -11.56 27.13
CA ILE A 385 -3.05 -11.49 28.42
C ILE A 385 -3.42 -12.65 29.37
N SER A 386 -4.40 -13.47 28.99
CA SER A 386 -4.77 -14.67 29.72
C SER A 386 -3.99 -15.92 29.29
N SER A 387 -3.24 -15.85 28.18
CA SER A 387 -2.47 -16.98 27.66
C SER A 387 -1.07 -17.04 28.29
N SER A 388 -0.77 -18.17 28.93
CA SER A 388 0.57 -18.46 29.47
C SER A 388 1.62 -18.55 28.36
N GLN A 389 1.26 -19.09 27.18
CA GLN A 389 2.14 -19.14 26.02
C GLN A 389 2.50 -17.73 25.51
N ASN A 390 1.52 -16.82 25.42
CA ASN A 390 1.77 -15.45 24.99
C ASN A 390 2.67 -14.72 25.98
N LEU A 391 2.47 -14.93 27.30
CA LEU A 391 3.38 -14.40 28.31
C LEU A 391 4.81 -14.89 28.11
N VAL A 392 5.01 -16.20 27.89
CA VAL A 392 6.34 -16.78 27.65
C VAL A 392 7.00 -16.14 26.43
N THR A 393 6.28 -15.98 25.32
CA THR A 393 6.78 -15.28 24.12
C THR A 393 7.28 -13.88 24.48
N ILE A 394 6.49 -13.08 25.20
CA ILE A 394 6.89 -11.71 25.59
C ILE A 394 8.08 -11.72 26.56
N LEU A 395 8.14 -12.65 27.52
CA LEU A 395 9.28 -12.80 28.44
C LEU A 395 10.58 -13.17 27.70
N CYS A 396 10.49 -13.97 26.64
CA CYS A 396 11.62 -14.25 25.76
C CYS A 396 12.07 -12.98 25.01
N LEU A 397 11.13 -12.17 24.51
CA LEU A 397 11.43 -10.90 23.82
C LEU A 397 12.04 -9.83 24.73
N LEU A 398 11.69 -9.81 26.03
CA LEU A 398 12.39 -8.98 27.01
C LEU A 398 13.87 -9.33 27.13
N ARG A 399 14.29 -10.53 26.75
CA ARG A 399 15.70 -10.94 26.79
C ARG A 399 16.40 -10.80 25.44
N ASP A 400 15.75 -10.17 24.46
CA ASP A 400 16.33 -9.95 23.15
C ASP A 400 17.60 -9.07 23.23
N PRO A 401 18.65 -9.34 22.43
CA PRO A 401 19.84 -8.49 22.40
C PRO A 401 19.57 -7.05 21.96
N SER A 402 18.49 -6.80 21.22
CA SER A 402 18.15 -5.46 20.76
C SER A 402 17.46 -4.62 21.85
N PRO A 403 18.02 -3.44 22.21
CA PRO A 403 17.38 -2.55 23.17
C PRO A 403 16.01 -2.03 22.69
N HIS A 404 15.81 -1.93 21.37
CA HIS A 404 14.51 -1.50 20.83
C HIS A 404 13.44 -2.58 20.98
N ILE A 405 13.77 -3.84 20.70
CA ILE A 405 12.83 -4.96 20.88
C ILE A 405 12.46 -5.10 22.36
N THR A 406 13.43 -4.98 23.28
CA THR A 406 13.14 -5.08 24.71
C THR A 406 12.27 -3.94 25.23
N LEU A 407 12.41 -2.71 24.69
CA LEU A 407 11.48 -1.60 24.96
C LEU A 407 10.07 -1.90 24.46
N ASP A 408 9.94 -2.31 23.20
CA ASP A 408 8.63 -2.60 22.60
C ASP A 408 7.95 -3.82 23.28
N ALA A 409 8.74 -4.82 23.71
CA ALA A 409 8.25 -5.96 24.48
C ALA A 409 7.79 -5.56 25.90
N PHE A 410 8.47 -4.60 26.54
CA PHE A 410 8.04 -4.05 27.83
C PHE A 410 6.65 -3.40 27.73
N GLN A 411 6.33 -2.72 26.62
CA GLN A 411 5.01 -2.11 26.39
C GLN A 411 3.89 -3.14 26.35
N VAL A 412 4.15 -4.37 25.88
CA VAL A 412 3.18 -5.47 25.92
C VAL A 412 3.18 -6.14 27.29
N PHE A 413 4.36 -6.36 27.90
CA PHE A 413 4.51 -7.01 29.20
C PHE A 413 3.76 -6.28 30.32
N LYS A 414 3.79 -4.94 30.35
CA LYS A 414 3.07 -4.17 31.38
C LYS A 414 1.56 -4.47 31.40
N ILE A 415 0.97 -4.82 30.25
CA ILE A 415 -0.46 -5.15 30.13
C ILE A 415 -0.77 -6.48 30.85
N PHE A 416 0.13 -7.47 30.79
CA PHE A 416 -0.01 -8.71 31.55
C PHE A 416 0.02 -8.45 33.06
N VAL A 417 0.98 -7.63 33.51
CA VAL A 417 1.14 -7.32 34.94
C VAL A 417 -0.03 -6.46 35.46
N ALA A 418 -0.53 -5.54 34.64
CA ALA A 418 -1.66 -4.68 34.98
C ALA A 418 -3.02 -5.41 35.01
N ASN A 419 -3.14 -6.64 34.50
CA ASN A 419 -4.38 -7.39 34.53
C ASN A 419 -4.82 -7.66 35.99
N PRO A 420 -5.97 -7.16 36.46
CA PRO A 420 -6.42 -7.42 37.83
C PRO A 420 -6.87 -8.88 38.05
N ALA A 421 -7.33 -9.56 37.00
CA ALA A 421 -7.85 -10.93 37.06
C ALA A 421 -6.94 -11.87 36.26
N LYS A 422 -5.69 -12.05 36.75
CA LYS A 422 -4.69 -12.92 36.11
C LYS A 422 -5.09 -14.39 36.24
N PRO A 423 -5.03 -15.20 35.16
CA PRO A 423 -5.24 -16.65 35.27
C PRO A 423 -4.16 -17.33 36.13
N PRO A 424 -4.46 -18.46 36.78
CA PRO A 424 -3.51 -19.15 37.68
C PRO A 424 -2.17 -19.48 37.03
N GLU A 425 -2.15 -19.88 35.76
CA GLU A 425 -0.91 -20.18 35.03
C GLU A 425 -0.03 -18.93 34.83
N VAL A 426 -0.65 -17.79 34.54
CA VAL A 426 0.03 -16.49 34.37
C VAL A 426 0.59 -16.03 35.71
N ILE A 427 -0.19 -16.11 36.79
CA ILE A 427 0.27 -15.80 38.16
C ILE A 427 1.47 -16.67 38.52
N LYS A 428 1.37 -17.98 38.30
CA LYS A 428 2.43 -18.93 38.60
C LYS A 428 3.74 -18.60 37.88
N ILE A 429 3.69 -18.32 36.57
CA ILE A 429 4.88 -17.95 35.79
C ILE A 429 5.52 -16.66 36.32
N LEU A 430 4.70 -15.64 36.62
CA LEU A 430 5.19 -14.37 37.16
C LEU A 430 5.79 -14.56 38.57
N PHE A 431 5.14 -15.34 39.42
CA PHE A 431 5.59 -15.61 40.79
C PHE A 431 6.91 -16.40 40.81
N ASP A 432 6.98 -17.51 40.06
CA ASP A 432 8.18 -18.37 39.98
C ASP A 432 9.41 -17.60 39.48
N ASN A 433 9.20 -16.54 38.69
CA ASN A 433 10.27 -15.69 38.14
C ASN A 433 10.40 -14.33 38.82
N LYS A 434 9.57 -14.01 39.82
CA LYS A 434 9.42 -12.68 40.46
C LYS A 434 10.75 -12.02 40.80
N VAL A 435 11.59 -12.71 41.59
CA VAL A 435 12.88 -12.16 42.05
C VAL A 435 13.81 -11.82 40.88
N LYS A 436 13.84 -12.65 39.84
CA LYS A 436 14.68 -12.43 38.66
C LYS A 436 14.12 -11.32 37.79
N LEU A 437 12.81 -11.26 37.61
CA LEU A 437 12.13 -10.24 36.81
C LEU A 437 12.29 -8.86 37.43
N VAL A 438 12.05 -8.70 38.74
CA VAL A 438 12.25 -7.42 39.45
C VAL A 438 13.68 -6.92 39.27
N LYS A 439 14.68 -7.76 39.58
CA LYS A 439 16.10 -7.41 39.41
C LYS A 439 16.46 -7.02 37.97
N TYR A 440 15.88 -7.72 36.98
CA TYR A 440 16.08 -7.39 35.57
C TYR A 440 15.46 -6.02 35.22
N LEU A 441 14.22 -5.76 35.64
CA LEU A 441 13.50 -4.52 35.37
C LEU A 441 14.17 -3.30 36.02
N GLU A 442 14.76 -3.44 37.21
CA GLU A 442 15.56 -2.37 37.84
C GLU A 442 16.71 -1.87 36.95
N GLY A 443 17.31 -2.78 36.16
CA GLY A 443 18.38 -2.47 35.21
C GLY A 443 17.89 -2.10 33.81
N LEU A 444 16.67 -2.49 33.44
CA LEU A 444 16.12 -2.31 32.09
C LEU A 444 16.04 -0.84 31.72
N HIS A 445 16.77 -0.44 30.67
CA HIS A 445 16.79 0.91 30.09
C HIS A 445 16.96 2.04 31.12
N LYS A 446 17.77 1.81 32.16
CA LYS A 446 17.94 2.74 33.29
C LYS A 446 18.38 4.14 32.90
N GLU A 447 19.16 4.27 31.83
CA GLU A 447 19.58 5.59 31.32
C GLU A 447 18.41 6.41 30.77
N ARG A 448 17.37 5.74 30.24
CA ARG A 448 16.18 6.34 29.63
C ARG A 448 15.24 6.96 30.66
N GLU A 449 15.24 6.46 31.89
CA GLU A 449 14.43 7.00 33.00
C GLU A 449 14.72 8.47 33.34
N LYS A 450 15.91 8.96 32.98
CA LYS A 450 16.31 10.36 33.22
C LYS A 450 15.60 11.34 32.30
N SER A 451 15.25 10.92 31.09
CA SER A 451 14.64 11.76 30.06
C SER A 451 13.20 11.38 29.74
N ASP A 452 12.76 10.18 30.11
CA ASP A 452 11.40 9.68 29.89
C ASP A 452 10.76 9.32 31.25
N GLU A 453 10.09 10.31 31.83
CA GLU A 453 9.36 10.18 33.10
C GLU A 453 8.22 9.16 33.00
N GLN A 454 7.51 9.11 31.87
CA GLN A 454 6.45 8.14 31.65
C GLN A 454 6.99 6.71 31.72
N PHE A 455 8.11 6.42 31.06
CA PHE A 455 8.73 5.10 31.12
C PHE A 455 9.18 4.73 32.54
N ARG A 456 9.78 5.68 33.27
CA ARG A 456 10.20 5.48 34.66
C ARG A 456 9.02 5.09 35.55
N ASP A 457 7.92 5.83 35.44
CA ASP A 457 6.75 5.63 36.29
C ASP A 457 6.02 4.33 35.92
N GLU A 458 5.86 4.02 34.62
CA GLU A 458 5.33 2.73 34.15
C GLU A 458 6.16 1.55 34.65
N LYS A 459 7.48 1.67 34.63
CA LYS A 459 8.39 0.63 35.12
C LYS A 459 8.30 0.45 36.63
N GLY A 460 8.24 1.56 37.38
CA GLY A 460 8.03 1.53 38.83
C GLY A 460 6.72 0.83 39.21
N LEU A 461 5.63 1.13 38.50
CA LEU A 461 4.33 0.48 38.70
C LEU A 461 4.42 -1.04 38.46
N VAL A 462 5.06 -1.47 37.37
CA VAL A 462 5.23 -2.90 37.05
C VAL A 462 6.04 -3.61 38.12
N ILE A 463 7.15 -3.00 38.58
CA ILE A 463 7.98 -3.57 39.65
C ILE A 463 7.18 -3.71 40.94
N GLY A 464 6.53 -2.63 41.41
CA GLY A 464 5.73 -2.67 42.64
C GLY A 464 4.61 -3.72 42.58
N THR A 465 3.90 -3.81 41.45
CA THR A 465 2.85 -4.82 41.25
C THR A 465 3.39 -6.26 41.30
N LEU A 466 4.61 -6.50 40.79
CA LEU A 466 5.25 -7.80 40.88
C LEU A 466 5.71 -8.12 42.32
N GLU A 467 6.21 -7.13 43.05
CA GLU A 467 6.62 -7.26 44.46
C GLU A 467 5.45 -7.59 45.39
N GLU A 468 4.26 -7.09 45.09
CA GLU A 468 3.02 -7.39 45.81
C GLU A 468 2.36 -8.72 45.38
N LEU A 469 2.88 -9.38 44.34
CA LEU A 469 2.27 -10.60 43.81
C LEU A 469 2.44 -11.78 44.78
N GLU A 470 1.32 -12.31 45.25
CA GLU A 470 1.20 -13.46 46.15
C GLU A 470 0.46 -14.61 45.44
N LEU A 471 0.78 -15.85 45.80
CA LEU A 471 0.00 -17.02 45.39
C LEU A 471 -1.13 -17.21 46.38
N GLU A 472 -2.38 -16.99 45.97
CA GLU A 472 -3.52 -17.45 46.76
C GLU A 472 -3.51 -18.99 46.80
N GLU A 473 -3.21 -19.56 47.98
CA GLU A 473 -3.47 -20.97 48.26
C GLU A 473 -4.98 -21.18 48.27
N ARG A 474 -5.54 -21.80 47.22
CA ARG A 474 -6.93 -22.28 47.22
C ARG A 474 -7.01 -23.76 47.51
#